data_AF-Q39Z41-F1
#
_entry.id   AF-Q39Z41-F1
#
_cell.length_a   1.000
_cell.length_b   1.000
_cell.length_c   1.000
_cell.angle_alpha   90.00
_cell.angle_beta   90.00
_cell.angle_gamma   90.00
#
_symmetry.space_group_name_H-M   'P 1'
#
loop_
_entity.id
_entity.type
_entity.pdbx_description
1 polymer ?
#
loop_
_entity_poly.entity_id
_entity_poly.type
_entity_poly.pdbx_seq_one_letter_code
_entity_poly.pdbx_strand_id
1 'polypeptide(L)'
;MTIKVGNIVSHPRGQEWGAGKVLEITSTLAMIQFSDGIKRKIAVSHFSTLEPAAPGSYLPPVEVPVVAKPSRAPRASKKKI
;
A
#
# COMPACT_ATOMS: atom_id res chain seq x y z
N MET A 1 -12.55 -8.56 7.12
CA MET A 1 -11.25 -9.27 7.08
C MET A 1 -10.32 -8.63 8.10
N THR A 2 -9.61 -9.43 8.90
CA THR A 2 -8.61 -8.93 9.85
C THR A 2 -7.23 -9.04 9.22
N ILE A 3 -6.66 -7.93 8.77
CA ILE A 3 -5.29 -7.90 8.25
C ILE A 3 -4.30 -7.60 9.37
N LYS A 4 -3.12 -8.23 9.28
CA LYS A 4 -1.99 -8.01 10.18
C LYS A 4 -0.75 -7.73 9.36
N VAL A 5 0.23 -7.07 9.97
CA VAL A 5 1.56 -6.91 9.35
C VAL A 5 2.13 -8.30 9.03
N GLY A 6 2.65 -8.45 7.81
CA GLY A 6 3.14 -9.72 7.28
C GLY A 6 2.11 -10.57 6.53
N ASN A 7 0.80 -10.27 6.65
CA ASN A 7 -0.20 -10.98 5.86
C ASN A 7 0.02 -10.75 4.35
N ILE A 8 -0.27 -11.79 3.57
CA ILE A 8 -0.30 -11.72 2.12
C ILE A 8 -1.75 -11.54 1.66
N VAL A 9 -1.98 -10.51 0.85
CA VAL A 9 -3.30 -10.11 0.36
C VAL A 9 -3.25 -9.81 -1.13
N SER A 10 -4.39 -9.92 -1.80
CA SER A 10 -4.58 -9.51 -3.19
C SER A 10 -5.67 -8.46 -3.28
N HIS A 11 -5.61 -7.62 -4.31
CA HIS A 11 -6.64 -6.64 -4.60
C HIS A 11 -7.40 -7.04 -5.87
N PRO A 12 -8.71 -7.34 -5.82
CA PRO A 12 -9.47 -7.86 -6.97
C PRO A 12 -9.61 -6.83 -8.10
N ARG A 13 -9.64 -5.53 -7.77
CA ARG A 13 -9.62 -4.44 -8.78
C ARG A 13 -8.22 -4.15 -9.33
N GLY A 14 -7.19 -4.80 -8.80
CA GLY A 14 -5.78 -4.58 -9.13
C GLY A 14 -5.10 -5.91 -9.41
N GLN A 15 -5.69 -6.75 -10.26
CA GLN A 15 -5.14 -8.06 -10.64
C GLN A 15 -3.70 -7.93 -11.16
N GLU A 16 -3.39 -6.82 -11.84
CA GLU A 16 -2.05 -6.46 -12.31
C GLU A 16 -1.04 -6.15 -11.18
N TRP A 17 -1.50 -5.87 -9.96
CA TRP A 17 -0.61 -5.65 -8.80
C TRP A 17 -0.08 -6.97 -8.24
N GLY A 18 -0.81 -8.07 -8.48
CA GLY A 18 -0.52 -9.38 -7.93
C GLY A 18 -0.77 -9.46 -6.42
N ALA A 19 -0.08 -10.40 -5.77
CA ALA A 19 -0.09 -10.52 -4.32
C ALA A 19 0.72 -9.39 -3.68
N GLY A 20 0.36 -9.02 -2.45
CA GLY A 20 1.03 -7.97 -1.71
C GLY A 20 1.19 -8.32 -0.24
N LYS A 21 2.34 -7.93 0.31
CA LYS A 21 2.67 -8.08 1.72
C LYS A 21 2.29 -6.82 2.48
N VAL A 22 1.50 -6.97 3.54
CA VAL A 22 1.21 -5.87 4.46
C VAL A 22 2.47 -5.53 5.23
N LEU A 23 2.99 -4.31 5.04
CA LEU A 23 4.20 -3.83 5.71
C LEU A 23 3.88 -3.09 7.01
N GLU A 24 2.82 -2.27 6.99
CA GLU A 24 2.44 -1.43 8.12
C GLU A 24 0.92 -1.34 8.19
N ILE A 25 0.38 -1.25 9.41
CA ILE A 25 -1.03 -0.97 9.65
C ILE A 25 -1.10 0.16 10.67
N THR A 26 -1.83 1.20 10.33
CA THR A 26 -2.21 2.29 11.23
C THR A 26 -3.71 2.25 11.48
N SER A 27 -4.19 3.10 12.37
CA SER A 27 -5.63 3.20 12.68
C SER A 27 -6.48 3.61 11.46
N THR A 28 -5.88 4.16 10.40
CA THR A 28 -6.60 4.73 9.25
C THR A 28 -6.29 4.03 7.92
N LEU A 29 -5.13 3.37 7.79
CA LEU A 29 -4.71 2.72 6.56
C LEU A 29 -3.72 1.58 6.80
N ALA A 30 -3.57 0.70 5.81
CA ALA A 30 -2.49 -0.25 5.70
C ALA A 30 -1.58 0.12 4.52
N MET A 31 -0.27 -0.01 4.71
CA MET A 31 0.71 0.09 3.63
C MET A 31 1.06 -1.32 3.16
N ILE A 32 0.80 -1.60 1.89
CA ILE A 32 0.99 -2.91 1.27
C ILE A 32 1.98 -2.77 0.12
N GLN A 33 3.02 -3.60 0.12
CA GLN A 33 3.91 -3.74 -1.03
C GLN A 33 3.42 -4.87 -1.91
N PHE A 34 3.03 -4.53 -3.13
CA PHE A 34 2.57 -5.50 -4.12
C PHE A 34 3.75 -6.03 -4.95
N SER A 35 3.56 -7.20 -5.56
CA SER A 35 4.58 -7.83 -6.41
C SER A 35 4.92 -7.04 -7.67
N ASP A 36 4.10 -6.05 -8.05
CA ASP A 36 4.45 -5.06 -9.09
C ASP A 36 5.58 -4.11 -8.67
N GLY A 37 6.05 -4.16 -7.43
CA GLY A 37 7.12 -3.29 -6.91
C GLY A 37 6.61 -2.06 -6.18
N ILE A 38 5.32 -1.76 -6.26
CA ILE A 38 4.77 -0.50 -5.77
C ILE A 38 4.13 -0.69 -4.39
N LYS A 39 4.48 0.24 -3.47
CA LYS A 39 3.85 0.36 -2.16
C LYS A 39 2.58 1.20 -2.29
N ARG A 40 1.42 0.62 -1.98
CA ARG A 40 0.13 1.32 -2.01
C ARG A 40 -0.44 1.43 -0.59
N LYS A 41 -1.08 2.57 -0.31
CA LYS A 41 -1.81 2.81 0.93
C LYS A 41 -3.27 2.50 0.72
N ILE A 42 -3.81 1.56 1.48
CA ILE A 42 -5.21 1.15 1.43
C ILE A 42 -5.88 1.63 2.72
N ALA A 43 -6.91 2.46 2.62
CA ALA A 43 -7.63 2.91 3.81
C ALA A 43 -8.38 1.73 4.46
N VAL A 44 -8.59 1.80 5.78
CA VAL A 44 -9.29 0.74 6.53
C VAL A 44 -10.70 0.48 5.97
N SER A 45 -11.37 1.52 5.47
CA SER A 45 -12.68 1.43 4.80
C SER A 45 -12.68 0.56 3.54
N HIS A 46 -11.50 0.27 2.97
CA HIS A 46 -11.32 -0.58 1.80
C HIS A 46 -10.69 -1.95 2.14
N PHE A 47 -10.56 -2.31 3.42
CA PHE A 47 -10.05 -3.65 3.78
C PHE A 47 -11.00 -4.78 3.40
N SER A 48 -12.30 -4.49 3.28
CA SER A 48 -13.30 -5.46 2.81
C SER A 48 -13.10 -5.83 1.33
N THR A 49 -12.40 -5.01 0.55
CA THR A 49 -12.09 -5.32 -0.85
C THR A 49 -10.80 -6.11 -1.01
N LEU A 50 -10.00 -6.28 0.05
CA LEU A 50 -8.81 -7.13 0.01
C LEU A 50 -9.22 -8.59 0.18
N GLU A 51 -8.54 -9.45 -0.55
CA GLU A 51 -8.70 -10.91 -0.45
C GLU A 51 -7.42 -11.54 0.10
N PRO A 52 -7.51 -12.60 0.91
CA PRO A 52 -6.33 -13.34 1.36
C PRO A 52 -5.66 -14.02 0.16
N ALA A 53 -4.34 -13.93 0.09
CA ALA A 53 -3.56 -14.63 -0.91
C ALA A 53 -2.65 -15.68 -0.28
N ALA A 54 -2.29 -16.69 -1.08
CA ALA A 54 -1.36 -17.72 -0.63
C ALA A 54 0.01 -17.10 -0.32
N PRO A 55 0.68 -17.52 0.78
CA PRO A 55 1.96 -16.94 1.18
C PRO A 55 3.06 -17.13 0.12
N GLY A 56 2.98 -18.19 -0.68
CA GLY A 56 3.91 -18.44 -1.80
C GLY A 56 3.63 -17.63 -3.08
N SER A 57 2.51 -16.89 -3.15
CA SER A 57 2.18 -16.06 -4.32
C SER A 57 2.86 -14.68 -4.28
N TYR A 58 3.33 -14.24 -3.11
CA TYR A 58 4.06 -12.98 -3.01
C TYR A 58 5.50 -13.17 -3.45
N LEU A 59 5.84 -12.57 -4.58
CA LEU A 59 7.22 -12.41 -5.01
C LEU A 59 7.69 -11.03 -4.55
N PRO A 60 8.70 -10.95 -3.65
CA PRO A 60 9.25 -9.67 -3.23
C PRO A 60 9.89 -9.00 -4.45
N PRO A 61 9.54 -7.75 -4.74
CA PRO A 61 10.19 -7.01 -5.81
C PRO A 61 11.66 -6.79 -5.45
N VAL A 62 12.55 -6.87 -6.45
CA VAL A 62 13.97 -6.58 -6.25
C VAL A 62 14.08 -5.15 -5.69
N GLU A 63 14.68 -5.01 -4.51
CA GLU A 63 14.77 -3.71 -3.83
C GLU A 63 15.68 -2.77 -4.61
N VAL A 64 15.10 -2.02 -5.55
CA VAL A 64 15.69 -0.75 -5.98
C VAL A 64 15.16 0.31 -5.01
N PRO A 65 16.04 1.00 -4.25
CA PRO A 65 15.60 2.00 -3.30
C PRO A 65 14.95 3.16 -4.06
N VAL A 66 13.62 3.14 -4.14
CA VAL A 66 12.86 4.26 -4.68
C VAL A 66 13.00 5.41 -3.68
N VAL A 67 13.89 6.33 -4.02
CA VAL A 67 14.06 7.63 -3.36
C VAL A 67 12.68 8.22 -3.13
N ALA A 68 12.30 8.30 -1.85
CA ALA A 68 11.08 8.94 -1.41
C ALA A 68 11.08 10.37 -1.94
N LYS A 69 10.26 10.65 -2.97
CA LYS A 69 10.03 12.02 -3.43
C LYS A 69 9.30 12.75 -2.31
N PRO A 70 9.81 13.89 -1.80
CA PRO A 70 9.18 14.61 -0.71
C PRO A 70 7.78 15.08 -1.13
N SER A 71 6.81 14.81 -0.26
CA SER A 71 5.44 15.30 -0.32
C SER A 71 5.42 16.80 -0.59
N ARG A 72 4.64 17.23 -1.59
CA ARG A 72 4.39 18.66 -1.89
C ARG A 72 3.85 19.36 -0.63
N ALA A 73 4.53 20.44 -0.22
CA ALA A 73 4.06 21.32 0.83
C ALA A 73 2.74 22.03 0.42
N PRO A 74 1.82 22.30 1.36
CA PRO A 74 0.58 23.01 1.08
C PRO A 74 0.84 24.46 0.66
N ARG A 75 0.14 24.92 -0.37
CA ARG A 75 0.20 26.31 -0.86
C ARG A 75 -0.39 27.26 0.19
N ALA A 76 0.46 28.07 0.82
CA ALA A 76 0.01 29.24 1.57
C ALA A 76 -0.18 30.42 0.61
N SER A 77 -1.42 30.72 0.25
CA SER A 77 -1.78 31.95 -0.45
C SER A 77 -1.54 33.14 0.48
N LYS A 78 -0.55 34.00 0.16
CA LYS A 78 -0.30 35.24 0.90
C LYS A 78 -1.52 36.16 0.80
N LYS A 79 -2.05 36.57 1.95
CA LYS A 79 -3.02 37.67 2.08
C LYS A 79 -2.28 38.99 1.82
N LYS A 80 -2.70 39.75 0.82
CA LYS A 80 -2.18 41.07 0.48
C LYS A 80 -2.89 42.12 1.35
N ILE A 81 -2.13 42.89 2.11
CA ILE A 81 -2.51 44.21 2.64
C ILE A 81 -1.66 45.22 1.87
#